data_AF-A0A5N5M3B6-F1
#
_entry.id   AF-A0A5N5M3B6-F1
#
_cell.length_a   1.000
_cell.length_b   1.000
_cell.length_c   1.000
_cell.angle_alpha   90.00
_cell.angle_beta   90.00
_cell.angle_gamma   90.00
#
_symmetry.space_group_name_H-M   'P 1'
#
loop_
_entity.id
_entity.type
_entity.pdbx_description
1 polymer ?
#
loop_
_entity_poly.entity_id
_entity_poly.type
_entity_poly.pdbx_seq_one_letter_code
_entity_poly.pdbx_strand_id
1 'polypeptide(L)'
;MSFSTISDIAQLKHYVYEGNAGTKSFVYHLEMGAAPQRHPAVRISSRCTEAFVDPEGSRIGPSASEDYSPRFHGTCTADKAVGQQYGVAKKATLVVVTIADLSVQEFAAGFQEIAKDLVSHGSHPQRRKFSVVTL
;
A
#
# COMPACT_ATOMS: atom_id res chain seq x y z
N MET A 1 -30.50 9.35 -4.31
CA MET A 1 -29.32 8.95 -5.11
C MET A 1 -28.66 10.24 -5.60
N SER A 2 -27.40 10.49 -5.23
CA SER A 2 -26.66 11.67 -5.71
C SER A 2 -25.83 11.25 -6.92
N PHE A 3 -26.06 11.90 -8.07
CA PHE A 3 -25.22 11.75 -9.25
C PHE A 3 -23.97 12.61 -9.08
N SER A 4 -22.81 12.10 -9.48
CA SER A 4 -21.61 12.92 -9.63
C SER A 4 -21.92 14.06 -10.60
N THR A 5 -21.70 15.31 -10.17
CA THR A 5 -21.82 16.49 -11.03
C THR A 5 -20.65 16.64 -12.01
N ILE A 6 -19.68 15.73 -11.96
CA ILE A 6 -18.49 15.74 -12.79
C ILE A 6 -18.53 14.53 -13.70
N SER A 7 -18.72 14.79 -14.99
CA SER A 7 -18.91 13.79 -16.04
C SER A 7 -17.59 13.23 -16.58
N ASP A 8 -16.50 14.00 -16.45
CA ASP A 8 -15.18 13.67 -16.97
C ASP A 8 -14.10 14.00 -15.93
N ILE A 9 -13.41 12.96 -15.47
CA ILE A 9 -12.34 13.07 -14.48
C ILE A 9 -11.13 13.84 -15.02
N ALA A 10 -10.93 13.89 -16.34
CA ALA A 10 -9.85 14.67 -16.96
C ALA A 10 -10.02 16.18 -16.77
N GLN A 11 -11.24 16.63 -16.44
CA GLN A 11 -11.53 18.03 -16.16
C GLN A 11 -11.25 18.41 -14.70
N LEU A 12 -10.94 17.45 -13.83
CA LEU A 12 -10.52 17.71 -12.45
C LEU A 12 -9.09 18.25 -12.42
N LYS A 13 -8.97 19.57 -12.28
CA LYS A 13 -7.68 20.26 -12.15
C LYS A 13 -7.15 20.30 -10.71
N HIS A 14 -8.02 20.09 -9.74
CA HIS A 14 -7.71 20.22 -8.33
C HIS A 14 -8.15 18.99 -7.56
N TYR A 15 -7.23 18.43 -6.80
CA TYR A 15 -7.53 17.46 -5.77
C TYR A 15 -7.44 18.17 -4.42
N VAL A 16 -8.59 18.44 -3.80
CA VAL A 16 -8.67 19.12 -2.50
C VAL A 16 -8.69 18.05 -1.41
N TYR A 17 -7.78 18.17 -0.45
CA TYR A 17 -7.64 17.24 0.67
C TYR A 17 -7.26 18.02 1.93
N GLU A 18 -7.57 17.47 3.10
CA GLU A 18 -7.17 18.08 4.36
C GLU A 18 -5.66 18.02 4.58
N GLY A 19 -5.08 19.01 5.25
CA GLY A 19 -3.63 19.07 5.47
C GLY A 19 -3.06 17.89 6.28
N ASN A 20 -3.90 17.18 7.03
CA ASN A 20 -3.54 15.96 7.75
C ASN A 20 -3.23 14.79 6.80
N ALA A 21 -3.97 14.63 5.70
CA ALA A 21 -3.71 13.69 4.61
C ALA A 21 -3.28 12.26 5.06
N GLY A 22 -3.85 11.74 6.15
CA GLY A 22 -3.50 10.43 6.70
C GLY A 22 -2.28 10.39 7.62
N THR A 23 -1.83 11.52 8.18
CA THR A 23 -0.72 11.51 9.16
C THR A 23 -1.05 10.59 10.33
N LYS A 24 -0.08 9.77 10.76
CA LYS A 24 -0.22 8.70 11.79
C LYS A 24 -1.08 7.51 11.36
N SER A 25 -1.58 7.48 10.13
CA SER A 25 -2.23 6.31 9.56
C SER A 25 -1.23 5.41 8.85
N PHE A 26 -1.61 4.14 8.71
CA PHE A 26 -0.83 3.09 8.06
C PHE A 26 -1.67 2.46 6.96
N VAL A 27 -1.07 2.25 5.79
CA VAL A 27 -1.68 1.55 4.67
C VAL A 27 -0.89 0.27 4.49
N TYR A 28 -1.47 -0.86 4.87
CA TYR A 28 -0.93 -2.16 4.50
C TYR A 28 -1.32 -2.42 3.05
N HIS A 29 -0.32 -2.68 2.22
CA HIS A 29 -0.49 -2.93 0.81
C HIS A 29 -0.06 -4.35 0.51
N LEU A 30 -1.06 -5.21 0.28
CA LEU A 30 -0.91 -6.65 0.12
C LEU A 30 -0.92 -6.99 -1.37
N GLU A 31 0.27 -7.17 -1.95
CA GLU A 31 0.50 -7.29 -3.39
C GLU A 31 1.82 -8.00 -3.68
N MET A 32 2.15 -8.23 -4.95
CA MET A 32 3.43 -8.82 -5.39
C MET A 32 4.61 -7.82 -5.34
N GLY A 33 4.58 -6.88 -4.40
CA GLY A 33 5.57 -5.80 -4.21
C GLY A 33 5.08 -4.43 -4.70
N ALA A 34 5.86 -3.37 -4.47
CA ALA A 34 5.43 -1.99 -4.79
C ALA A 34 6.52 -1.04 -5.28
N ALA A 35 7.75 -1.54 -5.57
CA ALA A 35 8.92 -0.85 -6.14
C ALA A 35 8.91 0.70 -6.18
N PRO A 36 8.73 1.38 -5.04
CA PRO A 36 8.32 2.78 -5.04
C PRO A 36 9.41 3.72 -5.53
N GLN A 37 10.66 3.25 -5.53
CA GLN A 37 11.86 3.98 -5.91
C GLN A 37 12.20 3.85 -7.41
N ARG A 38 11.62 2.86 -8.10
CA ARG A 38 11.98 2.52 -9.50
C ARG A 38 11.06 3.16 -10.53
N HIS A 39 9.97 3.79 -10.11
CA HIS A 39 9.02 4.41 -11.02
C HIS A 39 9.20 5.94 -11.05
N PRO A 40 9.52 6.56 -12.21
CA PRO A 40 9.88 7.98 -12.28
C PRO A 40 8.74 8.94 -11.90
N ALA A 41 7.49 8.49 -11.99
CA ALA A 41 6.30 9.26 -11.58
C ALA A 41 5.94 9.08 -10.08
N VAL A 42 6.52 8.08 -9.40
CA VAL A 42 6.17 7.76 -8.02
C VAL A 42 7.22 8.36 -7.10
N ARG A 43 6.81 9.38 -6.34
CA ARG A 43 7.61 9.93 -5.23
C ARG A 43 6.99 9.50 -3.92
N ILE A 44 7.22 8.27 -3.51
CA ILE A 44 6.93 7.85 -2.14
C ILE A 44 8.13 8.30 -1.30
N SER A 45 7.91 9.20 -0.34
CA SER A 45 9.00 9.67 0.50
C SER A 45 9.57 8.49 1.29
N SER A 46 10.88 8.26 1.16
CA SER A 46 11.68 7.17 1.75
C SER A 46 11.68 7.06 3.28
N ARG A 47 10.77 7.74 3.99
CA ARG A 47 10.60 7.65 5.45
C ARG A 47 9.61 6.56 5.89
N CYS A 48 8.90 5.92 4.97
CA CYS A 48 7.70 5.14 5.28
C CYS A 48 7.63 3.82 4.50
N THR A 49 8.59 2.93 4.71
CA THR A 49 8.49 1.55 4.21
C THR A 49 8.95 0.59 5.29
N GLU A 50 8.00 -0.15 5.84
CA GLU A 50 8.27 -1.43 6.48
C GLU A 50 7.74 -2.53 5.57
N ALA A 51 8.44 -3.66 5.58
CA ALA A 51 8.17 -4.76 4.66
C ALA A 51 8.03 -6.06 5.43
N PHE A 52 6.97 -6.81 5.11
CA PHE A 52 6.81 -8.19 5.51
C PHE A 52 6.96 -9.06 4.26
N VAL A 53 7.82 -10.08 4.36
CA VAL A 53 7.94 -11.15 3.37
C VAL A 53 7.40 -12.39 4.04
N ASP A 54 6.46 -13.08 3.38
CA ASP A 54 5.96 -14.37 3.85
C ASP A 54 7.12 -15.37 4.01
N PRO A 55 7.21 -16.12 5.13
CA PRO A 55 8.16 -17.22 5.28
C PRO A 55 8.11 -18.30 4.17
N GLU A 56 6.99 -18.57 3.47
CA GLU A 56 6.99 -19.49 2.30
C GLU A 56 7.66 -18.84 1.07
N GLY A 57 7.47 -17.54 0.86
CA GLY A 57 8.14 -16.73 -0.17
C GLY A 57 9.65 -16.56 0.06
N SER A 58 10.16 -16.93 1.24
CA SER A 58 11.60 -16.89 1.56
C SER A 58 12.44 -17.95 0.85
N ARG A 59 11.83 -18.95 0.20
CA ARG A 59 12.58 -20.06 -0.40
C ARG A 59 13.25 -19.68 -1.72
N ILE A 60 12.69 -18.77 -2.52
CA ILE A 60 13.28 -18.07 -3.68
C ILE A 60 12.32 -16.90 -4.01
N GLY A 61 12.41 -15.71 -3.42
CA GLY A 61 11.28 -14.78 -3.59
C GLY A 61 11.45 -13.37 -3.04
N PRO A 62 10.51 -12.48 -3.37
CA PRO A 62 10.79 -11.19 -3.96
C PRO A 62 11.08 -10.08 -2.93
N SER A 63 11.95 -9.12 -3.25
CA SER A 63 12.18 -7.97 -2.37
C SER A 63 10.95 -7.07 -2.34
N ALA A 64 10.50 -6.63 -1.15
CA ALA A 64 9.43 -5.62 -1.05
C ALA A 64 9.79 -4.26 -1.70
N SER A 65 11.08 -4.05 -2.01
CA SER A 65 11.56 -2.90 -2.80
C SER A 65 11.47 -3.10 -4.31
N GLU A 66 11.06 -4.29 -4.74
CA GLU A 66 10.76 -4.65 -6.11
C GLU A 66 9.25 -4.87 -6.26
N ASP A 67 8.78 -4.93 -7.49
CA ASP A 67 7.38 -5.11 -7.84
C ASP A 67 7.35 -6.07 -9.01
N TYR A 68 6.89 -7.27 -8.73
CA TYR A 68 6.86 -8.39 -9.66
C TYR A 68 5.47 -8.58 -10.24
N SER A 69 4.52 -7.72 -9.84
CA SER A 69 3.19 -7.73 -10.41
C SER A 69 3.25 -7.34 -11.89
N PRO A 70 2.35 -7.90 -12.72
CA PRO A 70 2.27 -7.54 -14.12
C PRO A 70 2.11 -6.02 -14.31
N ARG A 71 3.01 -5.42 -15.09
CA ARG A 71 3.00 -3.98 -15.42
C ARG A 71 3.12 -3.05 -14.20
N PHE A 72 3.74 -3.49 -13.11
CA PHE A 72 3.92 -2.71 -11.88
C PHE A 72 2.58 -2.32 -11.22
N HIS A 73 1.63 -3.26 -11.21
CA HIS A 73 0.31 -3.09 -10.61
C HIS A 73 0.40 -2.68 -9.14
N GLY A 74 1.20 -3.38 -8.32
CA GLY A 74 1.38 -3.07 -6.90
C GLY A 74 1.97 -1.69 -6.65
N THR A 75 2.94 -1.26 -7.46
CA THR A 75 3.47 0.12 -7.40
C THR A 75 2.37 1.14 -7.74
N CYS A 76 1.56 0.86 -8.74
CA CYS A 76 0.46 1.72 -9.18
C CYS A 76 -0.65 1.85 -8.13
N THR A 77 -1.06 0.75 -7.51
CA THR A 77 -2.08 0.73 -6.45
C THR A 77 -1.55 1.37 -5.16
N ALA A 78 -0.30 1.10 -4.78
CA ALA A 78 0.37 1.79 -3.68
C ALA A 78 0.44 3.31 -3.89
N ASP A 79 0.78 3.77 -5.10
CA ASP A 79 0.84 5.21 -5.41
C ASP A 79 -0.54 5.88 -5.38
N LYS A 80 -1.61 5.18 -5.80
CA LYS A 80 -2.99 5.66 -5.62
C LYS A 80 -3.40 5.77 -4.14
N ALA A 81 -2.80 4.99 -3.27
CA ALA A 81 -3.04 5.09 -1.84
C ALA A 81 -2.26 6.25 -1.19
N VAL A 82 -0.94 6.31 -1.39
CA VAL A 82 -0.03 7.17 -0.60
C VAL A 82 0.85 8.12 -1.42
N GLY A 83 0.79 8.06 -2.75
CA GLY A 83 1.59 8.87 -3.66
C GLY A 83 1.37 10.37 -3.52
N GLN A 84 2.43 11.16 -3.69
CA GLN A 84 2.30 12.63 -3.58
C GLN A 84 1.41 13.23 -4.67
N GLN A 85 1.46 12.67 -5.89
CA GLN A 85 0.67 13.16 -7.01
C GLN A 85 -0.73 12.56 -7.01
N TYR A 86 -0.83 11.23 -7.07
CA TYR A 86 -2.10 10.52 -7.26
C TYR A 86 -2.71 9.93 -5.99
N GLY A 87 -1.97 9.94 -4.88
CA GLY A 87 -2.39 9.34 -3.61
C GLY A 87 -3.48 10.11 -2.89
N VAL A 88 -4.38 9.37 -2.24
CA VAL A 88 -5.41 9.90 -1.36
C VAL A 88 -4.83 10.26 0.02
N ALA A 89 -4.12 9.33 0.65
CA ALA A 89 -3.52 9.46 1.98
C ALA A 89 -2.04 9.83 1.89
N LYS A 90 -1.75 11.01 1.34
CA LYS A 90 -0.39 11.47 0.97
C LYS A 90 0.63 11.53 2.12
N LYS A 91 0.20 11.44 3.38
CA LYS A 91 1.05 11.46 4.58
C LYS A 91 0.91 10.20 5.44
N ALA A 92 0.20 9.18 4.96
CA ALA A 92 0.15 7.88 5.61
C ALA A 92 1.45 7.11 5.41
N THR A 93 1.72 6.18 6.32
CA THR A 93 2.85 5.25 6.22
C THR A 93 2.45 4.04 5.40
N LEU A 94 3.20 3.72 4.35
CA LEU A 94 3.01 2.50 3.59
C LEU A 94 3.71 1.32 4.27
N VAL A 95 3.02 0.21 4.39
CA VAL A 95 3.56 -1.06 4.86
C VAL A 95 3.31 -2.08 3.76
N VAL A 96 4.38 -2.57 3.14
CA VAL A 96 4.25 -3.50 2.00
C VAL A 96 4.25 -4.93 2.53
N VAL A 97 3.23 -5.69 2.16
CA VAL A 97 3.09 -7.12 2.48
C VAL A 97 3.16 -7.85 1.16
N THR A 98 4.26 -8.58 0.94
CA THR A 98 4.55 -9.18 -0.36
C THR A 98 4.02 -10.60 -0.45
N ILE A 99 3.21 -10.89 -1.47
CA ILE A 99 2.75 -12.23 -1.84
C ILE A 99 3.45 -12.74 -3.10
N ALA A 100 3.62 -14.05 -3.21
CA ALA A 100 4.29 -14.68 -4.35
C ALA A 100 3.42 -14.75 -5.61
N ASP A 101 2.11 -14.93 -5.43
CA ASP A 101 1.12 -14.94 -6.51
C ASP A 101 -0.28 -14.52 -6.00
N LEU A 102 -1.28 -14.54 -6.89
CA LEU A 102 -2.66 -14.13 -6.58
C LEU A 102 -3.54 -15.27 -6.05
N SER A 103 -2.96 -16.36 -5.57
CA SER A 103 -3.71 -17.46 -4.98
C SER A 103 -4.35 -17.07 -3.65
N VAL A 104 -5.45 -17.74 -3.32
CA VAL A 104 -6.16 -17.51 -2.03
C VAL A 104 -5.25 -17.83 -0.84
N GLN A 105 -4.35 -18.80 -0.99
CA GLN A 105 -3.39 -19.21 0.03
C GLN A 105 -2.43 -18.07 0.37
N GLU A 106 -1.84 -17.46 -0.66
CA GLU A 106 -0.94 -16.32 -0.49
C GLU A 106 -1.66 -15.11 0.12
N PHE A 107 -2.87 -14.78 -0.36
CA PHE A 107 -3.66 -13.72 0.28
C PHE A 107 -3.97 -14.02 1.74
N ALA A 108 -4.35 -15.26 2.07
CA ALA A 108 -4.64 -15.66 3.44
C ALA A 108 -3.39 -15.55 4.33
N ALA A 109 -2.22 -15.96 3.85
CA ALA A 109 -0.95 -15.83 4.55
C ALA A 109 -0.56 -14.36 4.76
N GLY A 110 -0.70 -13.52 3.73
CA GLY A 110 -0.49 -12.08 3.84
C GLY A 110 -1.41 -11.40 4.85
N PHE A 111 -2.71 -11.74 4.86
CA PHE A 111 -3.63 -11.26 5.89
C PHE A 111 -3.27 -11.76 7.29
N GLN A 112 -2.73 -12.98 7.43
CA GLN A 112 -2.23 -13.47 8.70
C GLN A 112 -1.03 -12.66 9.19
N GLU A 113 -0.09 -12.28 8.32
CA GLU A 113 1.02 -11.40 8.69
C GLU A 113 0.54 -10.02 9.13
N ILE A 114 -0.42 -9.43 8.42
CA ILE A 114 -1.07 -8.18 8.84
C ILE A 114 -1.73 -8.36 10.22
N ALA A 115 -2.47 -9.45 10.43
CA ALA A 115 -3.12 -9.74 11.70
C ALA A 115 -2.11 -9.96 12.84
N LYS A 116 -0.93 -10.52 12.57
CA LYS A 116 0.16 -10.67 13.56
C LYS A 116 0.71 -9.31 13.99
N ASP A 117 0.99 -8.41 13.04
CA ASP A 117 1.47 -7.05 13.34
C ASP A 117 0.38 -6.21 14.04
N LEU A 118 -0.89 -6.38 13.67
CA LEU A 118 -1.98 -5.66 14.31
C LEU A 118 -2.35 -6.24 15.67
N VAL A 119 -2.70 -7.52 15.78
CA VAL A 119 -3.45 -8.07 16.92
C VAL A 119 -2.56 -8.88 17.85
N SER A 120 -1.83 -9.85 17.29
CA SER A 120 -1.33 -10.99 18.07
C SER A 120 0.06 -10.75 18.68
N HIS A 121 0.96 -10.04 17.98
CA HIS A 121 2.39 -9.96 18.35
C HIS A 121 3.10 -8.64 17.98
N GLY A 122 2.38 -7.61 17.54
CA GLY A 122 2.99 -6.40 17.00
C GLY A 122 3.80 -5.57 17.98
N SER A 123 5.02 -5.20 17.58
CA SER A 123 5.84 -4.13 18.19
C SER A 123 5.22 -2.73 18.00
N HIS A 124 4.06 -2.63 17.34
CA HIS A 124 3.47 -1.40 16.85
C HIS A 124 2.00 -1.21 17.29
N PRO A 125 1.72 -1.10 18.61
CA PRO A 125 0.34 -0.98 19.12
C PRO A 125 -0.43 0.22 18.54
N GLN A 126 0.27 1.27 18.11
CA GLN A 126 -0.31 2.42 17.42
C GLN A 126 -1.04 2.06 16.12
N ARG A 127 -0.66 0.98 15.42
CA ARG A 127 -1.23 0.63 14.11
C ARG A 127 -2.65 0.09 14.20
N ARG A 128 -3.00 -0.58 15.30
CA ARG A 128 -4.30 -1.24 15.52
C ARG A 128 -5.54 -0.40 15.18
N LYS A 129 -5.46 0.91 15.38
CA LYS A 129 -6.61 1.82 15.24
C LYS A 129 -6.52 2.74 14.03
N PHE A 130 -5.37 2.78 13.36
CA PHE A 130 -5.10 3.75 12.29
C PHE A 130 -4.66 3.08 10.99
N SER A 131 -4.99 1.80 10.81
CA SER A 131 -4.58 1.02 9.66
C SER A 131 -5.74 0.73 8.71
N VAL A 132 -5.43 0.74 7.42
CA VAL A 132 -6.28 0.20 6.36
C VAL A 132 -5.48 -0.81 5.54
N VAL A 133 -6.16 -1.79 4.98
CA VAL A 133 -5.54 -2.75 4.04
C VAL A 133 -6.00 -2.44 2.64
N THR A 134 -5.07 -2.46 1.70
CA THR A 134 -5.27 -2.27 0.27
C THR A 134 -4.66 -3.45 -0.48
N LEU A 135 -5.24 -3.75 -1.63
CA LEU A 135 -4.81 -4.74 -2.61
C LEU A 135 -4.49 -3.96 -3.90
#